data_AF-A0A1M6YD97-F1
#
_entry.id   AF-A0A1M6YD97-F1
#
_cell.length_a   1.000
_cell.length_b   1.000
_cell.length_c   1.000
_cell.angle_alpha   90.00
_cell.angle_beta   90.00
_cell.angle_gamma   90.00
#
_symmetry.space_group_name_H-M   'P 1'
#
loop_
_entity.id
_entity.type
_entity.pdbx_description
1 polymer ?
#
loop_
_entity_poly.entity_id
_entity_poly.type
_entity_poly.pdbx_seq_one_letter_code
_entity_poly.pdbx_strand_id
1 'polypeptide(L)'
;MEKLLDNSVRGNRAVFWMKVMLVMAVVLFGVLMAMGSVMGGLPKNLNEATASQASTVLYLLLGFFVACGLFLLSLAIQGCYWVAWMYRSVTNLRILGSTKISPLLAVILSIIPYLGMIAHFFVFREMVTKMEAKLKELNVEHPQVSMSQLSAFCLLIIMSVVGPLVNDGQITMAISGVAGAVAMICYIIALSVYVKQEKLLLTAGQEEIFRRKVDEEIKKREAGIS
;
A
#
# COMPACT_ATOMS: atom_id res chain seq x y z
N MET A 1 -2.88 -30.30 2.66
CA MET A 1 -1.86 -30.03 3.70
C MET A 1 -1.79 -28.53 3.91
N GLU A 2 -2.24 -28.01 5.06
CA GLU A 2 -2.04 -26.59 5.37
C GLU A 2 -0.55 -26.31 5.46
N LYS A 3 -0.09 -25.38 4.63
CA LYS A 3 1.30 -24.92 4.54
C LYS A 3 1.28 -23.41 4.37
N LEU A 4 2.11 -22.72 5.15
CA LEU A 4 2.31 -21.29 4.95
C LEU A 4 2.97 -21.04 3.60
N LEU A 5 2.40 -20.09 2.86
CA LEU A 5 2.88 -19.73 1.54
C LEU A 5 3.93 -18.63 1.68
N ASP A 6 5.11 -18.82 1.06
CA ASP A 6 6.08 -17.74 0.98
C ASP A 6 5.50 -16.57 0.18
N ASN A 7 5.40 -15.44 0.88
CA ASN A 7 4.82 -14.21 0.38
C ASN A 7 5.86 -13.05 0.37
N SER A 8 7.08 -13.31 0.83
CA SER A 8 8.13 -12.30 0.99
C SER A 8 8.51 -11.62 -0.32
N VAL A 9 8.64 -12.40 -1.41
CA VAL A 9 8.93 -11.87 -2.75
C VAL A 9 7.82 -10.94 -3.25
N ARG A 10 6.55 -11.31 -3.04
CA ARG A 10 5.41 -10.49 -3.46
C ARG A 10 5.30 -9.21 -2.64
N GLY A 11 5.49 -9.32 -1.32
CA GLY A 11 5.53 -8.16 -0.43
C GLY A 11 6.63 -7.18 -0.81
N ASN A 12 7.84 -7.67 -1.09
CA ASN A 12 8.95 -6.83 -1.55
C ASN A 12 8.66 -6.16 -2.91
N ARG A 13 8.01 -6.88 -3.84
CA ARG A 13 7.59 -6.30 -5.13
C ARG A 13 6.51 -5.24 -4.96
N ALA A 14 5.52 -5.47 -4.09
CA ALA A 14 4.49 -4.48 -3.78
C ALA A 14 5.10 -3.21 -3.15
N VAL A 15 6.04 -3.36 -2.22
CA VAL A 15 6.78 -2.23 -1.63
C VAL A 15 7.59 -1.48 -2.69
N PHE A 16 8.27 -2.21 -3.59
CA PHE A 16 9.05 -1.60 -4.67
C PHE A 16 8.16 -0.77 -5.59
N TRP A 17 7.06 -1.34 -6.07
CA TRP A 17 6.14 -0.64 -6.97
C TRP A 17 5.41 0.52 -6.30
N MET A 18 5.16 0.47 -4.99
CA MET A 18 4.70 1.64 -4.24
C MET A 18 5.72 2.79 -4.25
N LYS A 19 7.03 2.51 -4.14
CA LYS A 19 8.07 3.54 -4.24
C LYS A 19 8.12 4.15 -5.64
N VAL A 20 8.00 3.31 -6.68
CA VAL A 20 7.88 3.78 -8.07
C VAL A 20 6.66 4.69 -8.23
N MET A 21 5.50 4.27 -7.73
CA MET A 21 4.27 5.05 -7.74
C MET A 21 4.41 6.40 -7.02
N LEU A 22 5.12 6.44 -5.88
CA LEU A 22 5.40 7.68 -5.17
C LEU A 22 6.23 8.65 -6.03
N VAL A 23 7.31 8.17 -6.65
CA VAL A 23 8.14 9.01 -7.54
C VAL A 23 7.32 9.51 -8.73
N MET A 24 6.55 8.63 -9.37
CA MET A 24 5.69 8.99 -10.50
C MET A 24 4.59 9.99 -10.10
N ALA A 25 4.02 9.86 -8.90
CA ALA A 25 3.05 10.82 -8.38
C ALA A 25 3.65 12.21 -8.18
N VAL A 26 4.88 12.29 -7.65
CA VAL A 26 5.60 13.56 -7.51
C VAL A 26 5.90 14.20 -8.86
N VAL A 27 6.35 13.41 -9.84
CA VAL A 27 6.58 13.89 -11.22
C VAL A 27 5.29 14.40 -11.84
N LEU A 28 4.20 13.64 -11.73
CA LEU A 28 2.89 14.01 -12.27
C LEU A 28 2.36 15.30 -11.61
N PHE A 29 2.51 15.42 -10.29
CA PHE A 29 2.16 16.64 -9.57
C PHE A 29 2.96 17.85 -10.07
N GLY A 30 4.27 17.69 -10.28
CA GLY A 30 5.12 18.74 -10.87
C GLY A 30 4.68 19.16 -12.27
N VAL A 31 4.35 18.20 -13.14
CA VAL A 31 3.81 18.46 -14.49
C VAL A 31 2.48 19.20 -14.43
N LEU A 32 1.58 18.81 -13.53
CA LEU A 32 0.29 19.48 -13.32
C LEU A 32 0.46 20.93 -12.87
N MET A 33 1.35 21.19 -11.90
CA MET A 33 1.64 22.55 -11.43
C MET A 33 2.27 23.41 -12.53
N ALA A 34 3.21 22.86 -13.30
CA ALA A 34 3.81 23.54 -14.44
C ALA A 34 2.77 23.88 -15.51
N MET A 35 1.88 22.94 -15.85
CA MET A 35 0.79 23.15 -16.79
C MET A 35 -0.17 24.24 -16.31
N GLY A 36 -0.57 24.22 -15.03
CA GLY A 36 -1.40 25.27 -14.44
C GLY A 36 -0.75 26.66 -14.52
N SER A 37 0.55 26.75 -14.27
CA SER A 37 1.29 28.03 -14.37
C SER A 37 1.37 28.57 -15.79
N VAL A 38 1.66 27.71 -16.78
CA VAL A 38 1.76 28.11 -18.20
C VAL A 38 0.40 28.50 -18.75
N MET A 39 -0.64 27.71 -18.46
CA MET A 39 -2.01 28.01 -18.87
C MET A 39 -2.52 29.32 -18.27
N GLY A 40 -2.17 29.62 -17.01
CA GLY A 40 -2.52 30.87 -16.35
C GLY A 40 -1.81 32.12 -16.92
N GLY A 41 -0.69 31.92 -17.62
CA GLY A 41 0.07 32.99 -18.29
C GLY A 41 -0.28 33.20 -19.77
N LEU A 42 -1.21 32.42 -20.33
CA LEU A 42 -1.65 32.60 -21.72
C LEU A 42 -2.51 33.86 -21.88
N PRO A 43 -2.40 34.58 -23.01
CA PRO A 43 -3.30 35.67 -23.32
C PRO A 43 -4.75 35.17 -23.39
N LYS A 44 -5.70 35.99 -22.93
CA LYS A 44 -7.14 35.65 -22.96
C LYS A 44 -7.63 35.37 -24.38
N ASN A 45 -7.02 36.02 -25.37
CA ASN A 45 -7.25 35.76 -26.78
C ASN A 45 -6.12 34.87 -27.31
N LEU A 46 -6.44 33.60 -27.59
CA LEU A 46 -5.46 32.61 -28.06
C LEU A 46 -4.81 32.97 -29.40
N ASN A 47 -5.44 33.84 -30.19
CA ASN A 47 -4.85 34.34 -31.45
C ASN A 47 -3.65 35.26 -31.23
N GLU A 48 -3.43 35.74 -30.00
CA GLU A 48 -2.27 36.54 -29.60
C GLU A 48 -1.15 35.65 -29.02
N ALA A 49 -1.37 34.35 -28.88
CA ALA A 49 -0.36 33.43 -28.38
C ALA A 49 0.78 33.27 -29.39
N THR A 50 2.00 33.41 -28.90
CA THR A 50 3.20 33.21 -29.71
C THR A 50 3.37 31.73 -30.09
N ALA A 51 4.06 31.46 -31.21
CA ALA A 51 4.38 30.09 -31.61
C ALA A 51 5.17 29.31 -30.55
N SER A 52 5.99 29.99 -29.75
CA SER A 52 6.72 29.40 -28.62
C SER A 52 5.81 29.04 -27.44
N GLN A 53 4.77 29.82 -27.16
CA GLN A 53 3.76 29.47 -26.15
C GLN A 53 2.94 28.26 -26.60
N ALA A 54 2.52 28.22 -27.86
CA ALA A 54 1.79 27.09 -28.42
C ALA A 54 2.61 25.78 -28.38
N SER A 55 3.90 25.82 -28.74
CA SER A 55 4.78 24.64 -28.66
C SER A 55 5.02 24.20 -27.21
N THR A 56 5.17 25.15 -26.28
CA THR A 56 5.32 24.84 -24.84
C THR A 56 4.10 24.11 -24.29
N VAL A 57 2.89 24.59 -24.61
CA VAL A 57 1.64 23.92 -24.22
C VAL A 57 1.56 22.52 -24.81
N LEU A 58 1.91 22.35 -26.09
CA LEU A 58 1.92 21.04 -26.75
C LEU A 58 2.88 20.06 -26.07
N TYR A 59 4.11 20.49 -25.74
CA TYR A 59 5.08 19.64 -25.04
C TYR A 59 4.63 19.28 -23.63
N LEU A 60 4.00 20.21 -22.91
CA LEU A 60 3.44 19.93 -21.58
C LEU A 60 2.27 18.94 -21.64
N LEU A 61 1.38 19.07 -22.63
CA LEU A 61 0.30 18.11 -22.85
C LEU A 61 0.85 16.73 -23.19
N LEU A 62 1.82 16.64 -24.10
CA LEU A 62 2.47 15.37 -24.44
C LEU A 62 3.13 14.74 -23.20
N GLY A 63 3.89 15.53 -22.44
CA GLY A 63 4.51 15.11 -21.18
C GLY A 63 3.48 14.62 -20.15
N PHE A 64 2.35 15.32 -20.02
CA PHE A 64 1.24 14.93 -19.17
C PHE A 64 0.63 13.59 -19.58
N PHE A 65 0.33 13.38 -20.86
CA PHE A 65 -0.22 12.10 -21.35
C PHE A 65 0.75 10.94 -21.12
N VAL A 66 2.05 11.14 -21.40
CA VAL A 66 3.08 10.12 -21.14
C VAL A 66 3.20 9.82 -19.64
N ALA A 67 3.26 10.84 -18.79
CA ALA A 67 3.34 10.67 -17.34
C ALA A 67 2.10 9.94 -16.79
N CYS A 68 0.90 10.31 -17.23
CA CYS A 68 -0.35 9.64 -16.89
C CYS A 68 -0.36 8.17 -17.35
N GLY A 69 0.05 7.89 -18.59
CA GLY A 69 0.13 6.52 -19.11
C GLY A 69 1.08 5.64 -18.30
N LEU A 70 2.28 6.13 -17.98
CA LEU A 70 3.25 5.43 -17.16
C LEU A 70 2.77 5.24 -15.71
N PHE A 71 2.07 6.24 -15.16
CA PHE A 71 1.47 6.15 -13.83
C PHE A 71 0.37 5.09 -13.79
N LEU A 72 -0.54 5.06 -14.76
CA LEU A 72 -1.60 4.06 -14.87
C LEU A 72 -1.04 2.65 -15.06
N LEU A 73 0.00 2.49 -15.88
CA LEU A 73 0.70 1.21 -16.03
C LEU A 73 1.31 0.74 -14.70
N SER A 74 2.00 1.64 -14.00
CA SER A 74 2.58 1.36 -12.69
C SER A 74 1.52 1.00 -11.66
N LEU A 75 0.37 1.67 -11.69
CA LEU A 75 -0.78 1.39 -10.83
C LEU A 75 -1.36 0.00 -11.10
N ALA A 76 -1.49 -0.39 -12.37
CA ALA A 76 -1.98 -1.72 -12.75
C ALA A 76 -1.03 -2.82 -12.26
N ILE A 77 0.27 -2.66 -12.49
CA ILE A 77 1.30 -3.63 -12.03
C ILE A 77 1.28 -3.72 -10.50
N GLN A 78 1.24 -2.57 -9.81
CA GLN A 78 1.13 -2.52 -8.36
C GLN A 78 -0.13 -3.23 -7.88
N GLY A 79 -1.28 -2.99 -8.52
CA GLY A 79 -2.55 -3.64 -8.19
C GLY A 79 -2.46 -5.16 -8.24
N CYS A 80 -1.83 -5.72 -9.28
CA CYS A 80 -1.62 -7.17 -9.40
C CYS A 80 -0.80 -7.74 -8.22
N TYR A 81 0.34 -7.11 -7.90
CA TYR A 81 1.18 -7.56 -6.78
C TYR A 81 0.50 -7.36 -5.43
N TRP A 82 -0.20 -6.24 -5.28
CA TRP A 82 -0.92 -5.88 -4.07
C TRP A 82 -2.02 -6.88 -3.72
N VAL A 83 -2.89 -7.18 -4.68
CA VAL A 83 -4.00 -8.14 -4.50
C VAL A 83 -3.46 -9.51 -4.14
N ALA A 84 -2.46 -9.98 -4.88
CA ALA A 84 -1.85 -11.28 -4.63
C ALA A 84 -1.15 -11.35 -3.27
N TRP A 85 -0.46 -10.28 -2.87
CA TRP A 85 0.21 -10.19 -1.58
C TRP A 85 -0.79 -10.14 -0.42
N MET A 86 -1.79 -9.26 -0.50
CA MET A 86 -2.81 -9.06 0.54
C MET A 86 -3.57 -10.36 0.81
N TYR A 87 -4.07 -10.99 -0.25
CA TYR A 87 -4.80 -12.26 -0.15
C TYR A 87 -3.97 -13.32 0.59
N ARG A 88 -2.72 -13.51 0.20
CA ARG A 88 -1.84 -14.52 0.81
C ARG A 88 -1.45 -14.16 2.23
N SER A 89 -1.21 -12.89 2.53
CA SER A 89 -0.81 -12.47 3.87
C SER A 89 -1.91 -12.73 4.89
N VAL A 90 -3.15 -12.35 4.56
CA VAL A 90 -4.32 -12.64 5.41
C VAL A 90 -4.58 -14.14 5.49
N THR A 91 -4.39 -14.89 4.40
CA THR A 91 -4.52 -16.36 4.41
C THR A 91 -3.51 -17.00 5.38
N ASN A 92 -2.24 -16.59 5.33
CA ASN A 92 -1.19 -17.10 6.23
C ASN A 92 -1.54 -16.82 7.70
N LEU A 93 -1.97 -15.60 8.02
CA LEU A 93 -2.43 -15.26 9.37
C LEU A 93 -3.65 -16.07 9.80
N ARG A 94 -4.57 -16.37 8.88
CA ARG A 94 -5.75 -17.19 9.16
C ARG A 94 -5.40 -18.66 9.39
N ILE A 95 -4.47 -19.23 8.62
CA ILE A 95 -3.97 -20.60 8.81
C ILE A 95 -3.37 -20.77 10.22
N LEU A 96 -2.66 -19.76 10.72
CA LEU A 96 -2.13 -19.76 12.09
C LEU A 96 -3.19 -19.42 13.16
N GLY A 97 -4.47 -19.31 12.79
CA GLY A 97 -5.56 -18.97 13.70
C GLY A 97 -5.49 -17.56 14.27
N SER A 98 -4.67 -16.67 13.70
CA SER A 98 -4.38 -15.35 14.27
C SER A 98 -5.45 -14.29 13.92
N THR A 99 -6.14 -14.43 12.78
CA THR A 99 -7.20 -13.51 12.36
C THR A 99 -8.46 -14.24 11.88
N LYS A 100 -9.62 -13.59 12.05
CA LYS A 100 -10.91 -14.02 11.48
C LYS A 100 -11.25 -13.29 10.17
N ILE A 101 -10.41 -12.33 9.73
CA ILE A 101 -10.63 -11.59 8.49
C ILE A 101 -10.65 -12.57 7.31
N SER A 102 -11.65 -12.42 6.44
CA SER A 102 -11.69 -13.14 5.16
C SER A 102 -10.65 -12.55 4.20
N PRO A 103 -9.74 -13.36 3.61
CA PRO A 103 -8.74 -12.86 2.65
C PRO A 103 -9.36 -12.11 1.48
N LEU A 104 -10.51 -12.57 0.99
CA LEU A 104 -11.21 -11.91 -0.11
C LEU A 104 -11.80 -10.56 0.32
N LEU A 105 -12.35 -10.48 1.53
CA LEU A 105 -12.88 -9.23 2.07
C LEU A 105 -11.77 -8.19 2.24
N ALA A 106 -10.61 -8.59 2.76
CA ALA A 106 -9.44 -7.71 2.89
C ALA A 106 -9.01 -7.14 1.53
N VAL A 107 -8.97 -7.98 0.50
CA VAL A 107 -8.67 -7.56 -0.88
C VAL A 107 -9.70 -6.54 -1.37
N ILE A 108 -11.00 -6.86 -1.28
CA ILE A 108 -12.08 -5.98 -1.75
C ILE A 108 -12.00 -4.62 -1.07
N LEU A 109 -11.84 -4.60 0.26
CA LEU A 109 -11.71 -3.36 1.03
C LEU A 109 -10.46 -2.54 0.65
N SER A 110 -9.40 -3.20 0.19
CA SER A 110 -8.15 -2.53 -0.20
C SER A 110 -8.10 -1.97 -1.62
N ILE A 111 -9.03 -2.38 -2.51
CA ILE A 111 -9.05 -1.95 -3.92
C ILE A 111 -9.88 -0.67 -4.12
N ILE A 112 -10.85 -0.40 -3.24
CA ILE A 112 -11.75 0.75 -3.40
C ILE A 112 -10.95 2.07 -3.26
N PRO A 113 -10.95 2.95 -4.27
CA PRO A 113 -10.24 4.23 -4.17
C PRO A 113 -10.78 5.09 -3.02
N TYR A 114 -9.87 5.80 -2.32
CA TYR A 114 -10.15 6.75 -1.22
C TYR A 114 -10.85 6.15 0.01
N LEU A 115 -12.09 5.67 -0.09
CA LEU A 115 -12.80 4.99 1.00
C LEU A 115 -12.10 3.68 1.39
N GLY A 116 -11.62 2.94 0.40
CA GLY A 116 -10.85 1.72 0.66
C GLY A 116 -9.49 2.01 1.28
N MET A 117 -8.91 3.21 1.17
CA MET A 117 -7.65 3.52 1.88
C MET A 117 -7.86 3.63 3.40
N ILE A 118 -9.00 4.18 3.84
CA ILE A 118 -9.37 4.21 5.26
C ILE A 118 -9.73 2.80 5.73
N ALA A 119 -10.54 2.06 4.98
CA ALA A 119 -10.86 0.67 5.31
C ALA A 119 -9.60 -0.21 5.37
N HIS A 120 -8.67 0.00 4.44
CA HIS A 120 -7.39 -0.66 4.36
C HIS A 120 -6.49 -0.33 5.56
N PHE A 121 -6.51 0.91 6.07
CA PHE A 121 -5.83 1.23 7.32
C PHE A 121 -6.27 0.31 8.47
N PHE A 122 -7.59 0.08 8.63
CA PHE A 122 -8.10 -0.81 9.67
C PHE A 122 -7.70 -2.26 9.44
N VAL A 123 -7.82 -2.76 8.20
CA VAL A 123 -7.40 -4.12 7.83
C VAL A 123 -5.91 -4.32 8.12
N PHE A 124 -5.07 -3.40 7.65
CA PHE A 124 -3.62 -3.49 7.83
C PHE A 124 -3.22 -3.35 9.29
N ARG A 125 -3.86 -2.45 10.06
CA ARG A 125 -3.63 -2.33 11.51
C ARG A 125 -3.97 -3.63 12.24
N GLU A 126 -5.08 -4.28 11.89
CA GLU A 126 -5.42 -5.57 12.47
C GLU A 126 -4.38 -6.63 12.10
N MET A 127 -4.00 -6.71 10.82
CA MET A 127 -2.96 -7.65 10.36
C MET A 127 -1.65 -7.48 11.14
N VAL A 128 -1.16 -6.25 11.29
CA VAL A 128 0.04 -5.94 12.08
C VAL A 128 -0.12 -6.42 13.53
N THR A 129 -1.24 -6.07 14.17
CA THR A 129 -1.47 -6.43 15.58
C THR A 129 -1.51 -7.94 15.78
N LYS A 130 -2.16 -8.68 14.86
CA LYS A 130 -2.24 -10.14 14.91
C LYS A 130 -0.88 -10.80 14.60
N MET A 131 -0.14 -10.27 13.65
CA MET A 131 1.21 -10.72 13.30
C MET A 131 2.15 -10.58 14.50
N GLU A 132 2.21 -9.41 15.13
CA GLU A 132 3.07 -9.14 16.28
C GLU A 132 2.68 -10.00 17.49
N ALA A 133 1.39 -10.16 17.77
CA ALA A 133 0.92 -11.05 18.82
C ALA A 133 1.36 -12.50 18.58
N LYS A 134 1.27 -12.98 17.33
CA LYS A 134 1.66 -14.36 16.99
C LYS A 134 3.17 -14.57 17.03
N LEU A 135 3.97 -13.61 16.54
CA LEU A 135 5.42 -13.67 16.66
C LEU A 135 5.88 -13.66 18.12
N LYS A 136 5.20 -12.90 18.98
CA LYS A 136 5.45 -12.88 20.43
C LYS A 136 5.09 -14.22 21.09
N GLU A 137 3.96 -14.82 20.72
CA GLU A 137 3.56 -16.16 21.18
C GLU A 137 4.62 -17.22 20.82
N LEU A 138 5.21 -17.10 19.63
CA LEU A 138 6.27 -17.97 19.14
C LEU A 138 7.67 -17.64 19.68
N ASN A 139 7.78 -16.66 20.59
CA ASN A 139 9.06 -16.17 21.14
C ASN A 139 10.08 -15.76 20.06
N VAL A 140 9.62 -15.19 18.95
CA VAL A 140 10.48 -14.70 17.87
C VAL A 140 10.73 -13.21 18.05
N GLU A 141 12.00 -12.83 18.20
CA GLU A 141 12.39 -11.42 18.16
C GLU A 141 12.10 -10.81 16.79
N HIS A 142 11.43 -9.65 16.78
CA HIS A 142 11.00 -9.01 15.55
C HIS A 142 11.02 -7.48 15.67
N PRO A 143 11.33 -6.76 14.57
CA PRO A 143 11.18 -5.31 14.53
C PRO A 143 9.69 -4.96 14.64
N GLN A 144 9.34 -3.95 15.44
CA GLN A 144 7.94 -3.53 15.60
C GLN A 144 7.51 -2.57 14.50
N VAL A 145 6.26 -2.69 14.06
CA VAL A 145 5.64 -1.70 13.18
C VAL A 145 5.19 -0.52 14.05
N SER A 146 5.64 0.68 13.69
CA SER A 146 5.23 1.88 14.42
C SER A 146 3.75 2.20 14.18
N MET A 147 2.92 1.98 15.21
CA MET A 147 1.49 2.31 15.15
C MET A 147 1.26 3.81 14.98
N SER A 148 2.16 4.66 15.49
CA SER A 148 2.09 6.11 15.27
C SER A 148 2.32 6.48 13.80
N GLN A 149 3.25 5.81 13.11
CA GLN A 149 3.44 6.00 11.66
C GLN A 149 2.19 5.57 10.87
N LEU A 150 1.55 4.47 11.27
CA LEU A 150 0.34 3.99 10.61
C LEU A 150 -0.86 4.94 10.85
N SER A 151 -1.00 5.47 12.06
CA SER A 151 -1.99 6.51 12.38
C SER A 151 -1.71 7.81 11.62
N ALA A 152 -0.45 8.23 11.52
CA ALA A 152 -0.05 9.40 10.75
C ALA A 152 -0.38 9.23 9.26
N PHE A 153 -0.14 8.05 8.68
CA PHE A 153 -0.58 7.72 7.33
C PHE A 153 -2.08 7.99 7.13
N CYS A 154 -2.94 7.46 8.02
CA CYS A 154 -4.39 7.63 7.91
C CYS A 154 -4.80 9.11 7.97
N LEU A 155 -4.27 9.86 8.94
CA LEU A 155 -4.56 11.29 9.10
C LEU A 155 -4.09 12.13 7.91
N LEU A 156 -2.86 11.89 7.43
CA LEU A 156 -2.28 12.62 6.32
C LEU A 156 -3.00 12.32 4.99
N ILE A 157 -3.47 11.09 4.78
CA ILE A 157 -4.32 10.74 3.65
C ILE A 157 -5.63 11.52 3.69
N ILE A 158 -6.31 11.55 4.85
CA ILE A 158 -7.55 12.32 5.01
C ILE A 158 -7.28 13.79 4.70
N MET A 159 -6.19 14.37 5.23
CA MET A 159 -5.81 15.74 4.96
C MET A 159 -5.51 16.01 3.48
N SER A 160 -4.85 15.07 2.79
CA SER A 160 -4.56 15.19 1.35
C SER A 160 -5.82 15.20 0.47
N VAL A 161 -6.89 14.53 0.92
CA VAL A 161 -8.15 14.41 0.18
C VAL A 161 -9.12 15.55 0.55
N VAL A 162 -9.26 15.85 1.84
CA VAL A 162 -10.22 16.83 2.34
C VAL A 162 -9.74 18.26 2.11
N GLY A 163 -8.44 18.52 2.22
CA GLY A 163 -7.87 19.87 2.05
C GLY A 163 -8.32 20.56 0.76
N PRO A 164 -8.13 19.94 -0.42
CA PRO A 164 -8.52 20.55 -1.70
C PRO A 164 -10.04 20.67 -1.88
N LEU A 165 -10.85 19.89 -1.16
CA LEU A 165 -12.31 19.97 -1.21
C LEU A 165 -12.86 21.18 -0.42
N VAL A 166 -12.11 21.63 0.59
CA VAL A 166 -12.50 22.77 1.44
C VAL A 166 -11.97 24.08 0.88
N ASN A 167 -10.78 24.05 0.25
CA ASN A 167 -10.14 25.22 -0.32
C ASN A 167 -9.31 24.81 -1.55
N ASP A 168 -9.65 25.34 -2.71
CA ASP A 168 -9.02 25.06 -4.01
C ASP A 168 -7.79 25.94 -4.30
N GLY A 169 -7.36 26.74 -3.33
CA GLY A 169 -6.16 27.57 -3.45
C GLY A 169 -4.88 26.76 -3.73
N GLN A 170 -3.98 27.34 -4.53
CA GLN A 170 -2.72 26.70 -4.93
C GLN A 170 -1.86 26.24 -3.73
N ILE A 171 -1.85 27.03 -2.65
CA ILE A 171 -1.13 26.68 -1.41
C ILE A 171 -1.74 25.43 -0.76
N THR A 172 -3.07 25.35 -0.69
CA THR A 172 -3.77 24.18 -0.14
C THR A 172 -3.50 22.94 -0.97
N MET A 173 -3.54 23.04 -2.31
CA MET A 173 -3.19 21.93 -3.20
C MET A 173 -1.74 21.45 -2.99
N ALA A 174 -0.79 22.38 -2.82
CA ALA A 174 0.61 22.03 -2.54
C ALA A 174 0.78 21.33 -1.19
N ILE A 175 0.15 21.83 -0.13
CA ILE A 175 0.18 21.21 1.21
C ILE A 175 -0.45 19.81 1.16
N SER A 176 -1.59 19.65 0.48
CA SER A 176 -2.26 18.36 0.32
C SER A 176 -1.42 17.36 -0.48
N GLY A 177 -0.70 17.82 -1.51
CA GLY A 177 0.25 16.99 -2.26
C GLY A 177 1.41 16.51 -1.39
N VAL A 178 2.02 17.39 -0.59
CA VAL A 178 3.08 17.04 0.36
C VAL A 178 2.55 16.05 1.42
N ALA A 179 1.37 16.30 1.97
CA ALA A 179 0.73 15.41 2.94
C ALA A 179 0.52 14.01 2.37
N GLY A 180 0.01 13.89 1.14
CA GLY A 180 -0.17 12.61 0.45
C GLY A 180 1.16 11.87 0.24
N ALA A 181 2.22 12.58 -0.15
CA ALA A 181 3.55 12.00 -0.30
C ALA A 181 4.11 11.48 1.03
N VAL A 182 4.02 12.27 2.11
CA VAL A 182 4.47 11.87 3.45
C VAL A 182 3.65 10.68 3.96
N ALA A 183 2.33 10.67 3.74
CA ALA A 183 1.47 9.55 4.10
C ALA A 183 1.94 8.24 3.44
N MET A 184 2.20 8.29 2.13
CA MET A 184 2.72 7.14 1.38
C MET A 184 4.08 6.67 1.91
N ILE A 185 4.97 7.58 2.29
CA ILE A 185 6.27 7.22 2.89
C ILE A 185 6.05 6.48 4.23
N CYS A 186 5.21 7.01 5.12
CA CYS A 186 4.86 6.34 6.38
C CYS A 186 4.33 4.93 6.12
N TYR A 187 3.46 4.78 5.12
CA TYR A 187 2.87 3.51 4.77
C TYR A 187 3.90 2.51 4.19
N ILE A 188 4.80 2.98 3.32
CA ILE A 188 5.91 2.18 2.77
C ILE A 188 6.82 1.66 3.89
N ILE A 189 7.15 2.50 4.88
CA ILE A 189 8.00 2.10 6.02
C ILE A 189 7.30 1.01 6.83
N ALA A 190 6.04 1.22 7.22
CA ALA A 190 5.27 0.26 7.99
C ALA A 190 5.11 -1.08 7.26
N LEU A 191 4.77 -1.04 5.96
CA LEU A 191 4.65 -2.23 5.12
C LEU A 191 5.98 -2.96 4.96
N SER A 192 7.09 -2.24 4.82
CA SER A 192 8.43 -2.85 4.72
C SER A 192 8.79 -3.62 5.98
N VAL A 193 8.44 -3.11 7.16
CA VAL A 193 8.64 -3.82 8.43
C VAL A 193 7.73 -5.04 8.51
N TYR A 194 6.45 -4.90 8.16
CA TYR A 194 5.50 -6.00 8.15
C TYR A 194 5.93 -7.15 7.21
N VAL A 195 6.43 -6.86 6.01
CA VAL A 195 6.94 -7.88 5.08
C VAL A 195 8.15 -8.64 5.66
N LYS A 196 9.00 -7.96 6.45
CA LYS A 196 10.09 -8.62 7.17
C LYS A 196 9.56 -9.54 8.28
N GLN A 197 8.58 -9.08 9.05
CA GLN A 197 7.89 -9.89 10.07
C GLN A 197 7.23 -11.14 9.44
N GLU A 198 6.57 -11.00 8.30
CA GLU A 198 5.93 -12.11 7.58
C GLU A 198 6.94 -13.22 7.20
N LYS A 199 8.16 -12.84 6.83
CA LYS A 199 9.24 -13.81 6.56
C LYS A 199 9.67 -14.56 7.82
N LEU A 200 9.76 -13.88 8.97
CA LEU A 200 10.08 -14.50 10.25
C LEU A 200 8.97 -15.47 10.68
N LEU A 201 7.71 -15.04 10.52
CA LEU A 201 6.54 -15.86 10.81
C LEU A 201 6.50 -17.11 9.94
N LEU A 202 6.90 -17.03 8.67
CA LEU A 202 6.95 -18.19 7.79
C LEU A 202 7.84 -19.30 8.36
N THR A 203 9.03 -18.95 8.85
CA THR A 203 9.99 -19.91 9.41
C THR A 203 9.47 -20.51 10.71
N ALA A 204 9.05 -19.68 11.66
CA ALA A 204 8.59 -20.15 12.97
C ALA A 204 7.21 -20.84 12.92
N GLY A 205 6.28 -20.32 12.11
CA GLY A 205 4.94 -20.86 11.97
C GLY A 205 4.88 -22.20 11.23
N GLN A 206 5.85 -22.50 10.34
CA GLN A 206 5.95 -23.83 9.75
C GLN A 206 6.31 -24.89 10.80
N GLU A 207 7.17 -24.54 11.76
CA GLU A 207 7.51 -25.41 12.87
C GLU A 207 6.31 -25.63 13.81
N GLU A 208 5.55 -24.57 14.11
CA GLU A 208 4.31 -24.68 14.90
C GLU A 208 3.28 -25.62 14.24
N ILE A 209 3.03 -25.46 12.93
CA ILE A 209 2.11 -26.33 12.18
C ILE A 209 2.61 -27.78 12.21
N PHE A 210 3.92 -28.00 12.11
CA PHE A 210 4.50 -29.34 12.20
C PHE A 210 4.28 -29.94 13.60
N ARG A 211 4.60 -29.20 14.67
CA ARG A 211 4.39 -29.64 16.06
C ARG A 211 2.93 -30.00 16.35
N ARG A 212 1.98 -29.14 15.94
CA ARG A 212 0.53 -29.42 16.11
C ARG A 212 0.10 -30.73 15.45
N LYS A 213 0.60 -31.02 14.25
CA LYS A 213 0.30 -32.28 13.55
C LYS A 213 0.91 -33.49 14.25
N VAL A 214 2.14 -33.36 14.75
CA VAL A 214 2.78 -34.43 15.54
C VAL A 214 1.93 -34.71 16.79
N ASP A 215 1.48 -33.68 17.51
CA ASP A 215 0.64 -33.85 18.69
C ASP A 215 -0.74 -34.46 18.36
N GLU A 216 -1.35 -34.07 17.23
CA GLU A 216 -2.61 -34.67 16.75
C GLU A 216 -2.45 -36.15 16.41
N GLU A 217 -1.36 -36.54 15.74
CA GLU A 217 -1.07 -37.93 15.40
C GLU A 217 -0.74 -38.77 16.65
N ILE A 218 -0.01 -38.21 17.62
CA ILE A 218 0.22 -38.87 18.92
C ILE A 218 -1.12 -39.11 19.62
N LYS A 219 -2.01 -38.10 19.69
CA LYS A 219 -3.33 -38.24 20.31
C LYS A 219 -4.21 -39.28 19.61
N LYS A 220 -4.18 -39.36 18.27
CA LYS A 220 -4.92 -40.40 17.53
C LYS A 220 -4.41 -41.80 17.87
N ARG A 221 -3.09 -41.97 17.94
CA ARG A 221 -2.44 -43.23 18.35
C ARG A 221 -2.80 -43.61 19.78
N GLU A 222 -2.77 -42.67 20.72
CA GLU A 222 -3.16 -42.88 22.11
C GLU A 222 -4.65 -43.21 22.26
N ALA A 223 -5.51 -42.63 21.43
CA ALA A 223 -6.94 -42.90 21.41
C ALA A 223 -7.31 -44.24 20.73
N GLY A 224 -6.33 -44.96 20.17
CA GLY A 224 -6.56 -46.23 19.46
C GLY A 224 -7.34 -46.07 18.15
N ILE A 225 -7.40 -44.87 17.60
CA ILE A 225 -8.07 -44.56 16.33
C ILE A 225 -7.02 -44.71 15.22
N SER A 226 -6.98 -45.90 14.59
CA SER A 226 -6.15 -46.18 13.41
C SER A 226 -6.78 -45.67 12.13
#